data_AF-A0A3S4DER2-F1
#
_entry.id   AF-A0A3S4DER2-F1
#
_cell.length_a   1.000
_cell.length_b   1.000
_cell.length_c   1.000
_cell.angle_alpha   90.00
_cell.angle_beta   90.00
_cell.angle_gamma   90.00
#
_symmetry.space_group_name_H-M   'P 1'
#
loop_
_entity.id
_entity.type
_entity.pdbx_description
1 polymer ?
#
loop_
_entity_poly.entity_id
_entity_poly.type
_entity_poly.pdbx_seq_one_letter_code
_entity_poly.pdbx_strand_id
1 'polypeptide(L)'
;MSIPQFGLGTFRLQDKVVKASVRHALELGYRAIDTAQIYENEAAVGEAIAESGVSREALFITTKIWVANLAKGRLIPSLQESLSKLQTDYVDLTLIHWPSPNDQVPVAEFMAELLQAKQAGLTRQIGISNFTLDLMQQAIDAVGAEAIATNQIELSPYLQNRQVAAFARQHGIAITSYMTLAYGRALQDETIKAIAERYNATTAQVILAWAMQLGYAVIPSSTKRDNLASNLLAQQLTLNEQDMAQIAALECNGRLVSPDGLAPHWGLSLTAAGRRLPACTSGVRAGKPFADKIDKAAQAVTDRTVAVIYRVNRHRQAAAVCCCSIGTRSPRLTSSPIMKSDKQAIPLPCRHRWRCVSPAIAGQRRGGFPLATVGAGQWPAIQCRQIVEANAAMLRQFLHRLRCTVLP
;
A
#
# COMPACT_ATOMS: atom_id res chain seq x y z
N MET A 1 -25.37 2.95 -5.36
CA MET A 1 -24.78 2.91 -4.01
C MET A 1 -23.77 4.05 -3.95
N SER A 2 -23.88 4.98 -3.01
CA SER A 2 -22.96 6.12 -2.89
C SER A 2 -21.77 5.76 -2.01
N ILE A 3 -20.64 6.43 -2.20
CA ILE A 3 -19.48 6.35 -1.29
C ILE A 3 -19.90 6.91 0.08
N PRO A 4 -19.73 6.18 1.19
CA PRO A 4 -19.96 6.73 2.52
C PRO A 4 -19.04 7.92 2.77
N GLN A 5 -19.61 9.01 3.29
CA GLN A 5 -18.86 10.24 3.52
C GLN A 5 -17.82 10.10 4.66
N PHE A 6 -17.98 9.09 5.52
CA PHE A 6 -17.10 8.88 6.66
C PHE A 6 -16.76 7.40 6.84
N GLY A 7 -15.48 7.11 7.04
CA GLY A 7 -14.98 5.75 7.27
C GLY A 7 -13.73 5.68 8.14
N LEU A 8 -13.23 4.47 8.32
CA LEU A 8 -12.00 4.17 9.03
C LEU A 8 -10.90 3.79 8.03
N GLY A 9 -9.79 4.53 8.03
CA GLY A 9 -8.57 4.11 7.33
C GLY A 9 -7.71 3.17 8.18
N THR A 10 -7.19 2.08 7.60
CA THR A 10 -6.32 1.12 8.29
C THR A 10 -4.83 1.27 7.94
N PHE A 11 -4.46 2.26 7.12
CA PHE A 11 -3.08 2.49 6.71
C PHE A 11 -2.14 2.59 7.92
N ARG A 12 -1.04 1.82 7.89
CA ARG A 12 0.01 1.72 8.91
C ARG A 12 -0.39 1.04 10.23
N LEU A 13 -1.59 0.51 10.34
CA LEU A 13 -1.97 -0.35 11.44
C LEU A 13 -1.63 -1.80 11.07
N GLN A 14 -1.00 -2.52 12.00
CA GLN A 14 -0.58 -3.91 11.78
C GLN A 14 -1.13 -4.82 12.88
N ASP A 15 -1.20 -6.12 12.58
CA ASP A 15 -1.44 -7.19 13.55
C ASP A 15 -2.64 -6.92 14.49
N LYS A 16 -2.42 -7.07 15.80
CA LYS A 16 -3.41 -6.85 16.86
C LYS A 16 -3.90 -5.40 16.91
N VAL A 17 -3.10 -4.44 16.44
CA VAL A 17 -3.45 -3.02 16.50
C VAL A 17 -4.54 -2.68 15.49
N VAL A 18 -4.44 -3.18 14.25
CA VAL A 18 -5.51 -2.96 13.26
C VAL A 18 -6.79 -3.68 13.68
N LYS A 19 -6.67 -4.90 14.20
CA LYS A 19 -7.83 -5.70 14.64
C LYS A 19 -8.60 -4.99 15.76
N ALA A 20 -7.89 -4.49 16.76
CA ALA A 20 -8.50 -3.72 17.85
C ALA A 20 -9.12 -2.40 17.37
N SER A 21 -8.46 -1.68 16.46
CA SER A 21 -8.97 -0.43 15.89
C SER A 21 -10.27 -0.64 15.11
N VAL A 22 -10.31 -1.65 14.22
CA VAL A 22 -11.51 -2.00 13.44
C VAL A 22 -12.65 -2.43 14.37
N ARG A 23 -12.38 -3.30 15.35
CA ARG A 23 -13.39 -3.73 16.32
C ARG A 23 -13.98 -2.54 17.08
N HIS A 24 -13.15 -1.65 17.63
CA HIS A 24 -13.63 -0.46 18.34
C HIS A 24 -14.44 0.45 17.42
N ALA A 25 -14.03 0.64 16.17
CA ALA A 25 -14.78 1.45 15.22
C ALA A 25 -16.16 0.85 14.93
N LEU A 26 -16.25 -0.46 14.69
CA LEU A 26 -17.52 -1.14 14.44
C LEU A 26 -18.49 -1.05 15.62
N GLU A 27 -17.98 -1.25 16.85
CA GLU A 27 -18.73 -1.08 18.10
C GLU A 27 -19.25 0.35 18.30
N LEU A 28 -18.50 1.36 17.83
CA LEU A 28 -18.88 2.77 17.91
C LEU A 28 -19.86 3.20 16.79
N GLY A 29 -20.11 2.34 15.80
CA GLY A 29 -21.06 2.62 14.71
C GLY A 29 -20.42 2.94 13.35
N TYR A 30 -19.11 2.80 13.18
CA TYR A 30 -18.50 2.90 11.85
C TYR A 30 -19.04 1.80 10.94
N ARG A 31 -19.29 2.14 9.67
CA ARG A 31 -19.76 1.18 8.65
C ARG A 31 -18.94 1.20 7.37
N ALA A 32 -17.93 2.07 7.24
CA ALA A 32 -17.00 2.06 6.13
C ALA A 32 -15.57 1.80 6.61
N ILE A 33 -14.88 0.86 5.98
CA ILE A 33 -13.51 0.45 6.30
C ILE A 33 -12.68 0.50 5.02
N ASP A 34 -11.56 1.20 5.06
CA ASP A 34 -10.60 1.35 3.98
C ASP A 34 -9.28 0.65 4.32
N THR A 35 -8.91 -0.32 3.50
CA THR A 35 -7.66 -1.09 3.57
C THR A 35 -6.98 -1.18 2.20
N ALA A 36 -5.88 -1.93 2.06
CA ALA A 36 -5.20 -2.17 0.79
C ALA A 36 -4.28 -3.40 0.86
N GLN A 37 -3.98 -4.00 -0.30
CA GLN A 37 -3.04 -5.12 -0.42
C GLN A 37 -1.67 -4.83 0.22
N ILE A 38 -1.09 -3.65 -0.07
CA ILE A 38 0.23 -3.26 0.44
C ILE A 38 0.24 -2.92 1.93
N TYR A 39 -0.92 -2.79 2.58
CA TYR A 39 -0.96 -2.58 4.02
C TYR A 39 -0.65 -3.87 4.77
N GLU A 40 -0.67 -5.03 4.10
CA GLU A 40 -0.39 -6.35 4.69
C GLU A 40 -1.26 -6.68 5.90
N ASN A 41 -2.46 -6.07 5.98
CA ASN A 41 -3.31 -6.14 7.15
C ASN A 41 -4.77 -6.56 6.84
N GLU A 42 -5.07 -6.90 5.58
CA GLU A 42 -6.41 -7.33 5.13
C GLU A 42 -6.94 -8.55 5.90
N ALA A 43 -6.06 -9.51 6.24
CA ALA A 43 -6.44 -10.68 7.03
C ALA A 43 -6.94 -10.30 8.42
N ALA A 44 -6.23 -9.41 9.12
CA ALA A 44 -6.62 -8.94 10.44
C ALA A 44 -7.88 -8.06 10.40
N VAL A 45 -8.11 -7.33 9.30
CA VAL A 45 -9.38 -6.60 9.06
C VAL A 45 -10.53 -7.59 8.86
N GLY A 46 -10.35 -8.62 8.04
CA GLY A 46 -11.35 -9.68 7.82
C GLY A 46 -11.74 -10.38 9.11
N GLU A 47 -10.76 -10.78 9.92
CA GLU A 47 -11.01 -11.36 11.25
C GLU A 47 -11.78 -10.40 12.16
N ALA A 48 -11.42 -9.12 12.22
CA ALA A 48 -12.11 -8.14 13.06
C ALA A 48 -13.58 -7.95 12.65
N ILE A 49 -13.86 -7.98 11.34
CA ILE A 49 -15.21 -7.88 10.79
C ILE A 49 -16.01 -9.14 11.16
N ALA A 50 -15.45 -10.33 10.93
CA ALA A 50 -16.12 -11.59 11.26
C ALA A 50 -16.44 -11.70 12.76
N GLU A 51 -15.53 -11.28 13.64
CA GLU A 51 -15.74 -11.26 15.09
C GLU A 51 -16.72 -10.19 15.57
N SER A 52 -17.00 -9.16 14.77
CA SER A 52 -17.86 -8.04 15.18
C SER A 52 -19.35 -8.39 15.25
N GLY A 53 -19.77 -9.45 14.53
CA GLY A 53 -21.19 -9.79 14.36
C GLY A 53 -21.99 -8.79 13.51
N VAL A 54 -21.36 -7.76 12.93
CA VAL A 54 -22.02 -6.84 12.00
C VAL A 54 -22.22 -7.55 10.67
N SER A 55 -23.44 -7.50 10.13
CA SER A 55 -23.75 -8.16 8.86
C SER A 55 -22.98 -7.54 7.69
N ARG A 56 -22.58 -8.39 6.73
CA ARG A 56 -21.70 -7.98 5.63
C ARG A 56 -22.32 -6.86 4.80
N GLU A 57 -23.63 -6.92 4.56
CA GLU A 57 -24.39 -5.94 3.78
C GLU A 57 -24.56 -4.58 4.47
N ALA A 58 -24.33 -4.50 5.78
CA ALA A 58 -24.28 -3.24 6.52
C ALA A 58 -22.93 -2.53 6.42
N LEU A 59 -21.92 -3.17 5.81
CA LEU A 59 -20.56 -2.66 5.71
C LEU A 59 -20.22 -2.21 4.30
N PHE A 60 -19.41 -1.17 4.22
CA PHE A 60 -18.76 -0.69 3.02
C PHE A 60 -17.24 -0.94 3.13
N ILE A 61 -16.74 -1.96 2.45
CA ILE A 61 -15.33 -2.36 2.51
C ILE A 61 -14.62 -1.89 1.24
N THR A 62 -13.54 -1.13 1.40
CA THR A 62 -12.64 -0.70 0.33
C THR A 62 -11.31 -1.42 0.44
N THR A 63 -10.83 -2.01 -0.66
CA THR A 63 -9.42 -2.43 -0.80
C THR A 63 -8.80 -1.85 -2.07
N LYS A 64 -7.48 -2.02 -2.23
CA LYS A 64 -6.73 -1.42 -3.33
C LYS A 64 -5.73 -2.39 -3.94
N ILE A 65 -5.74 -2.45 -5.27
CA ILE A 65 -4.77 -3.18 -6.08
C ILE A 65 -3.42 -2.47 -6.00
N TRP A 66 -2.40 -3.21 -5.58
CA TRP A 66 -1.03 -2.71 -5.54
C TRP A 66 -0.41 -2.65 -6.94
N VAL A 67 0.53 -1.72 -7.17
CA VAL A 67 1.16 -1.50 -8.48
C VAL A 67 1.79 -2.77 -9.06
N ALA A 68 2.28 -3.65 -8.18
CA ALA A 68 2.86 -4.91 -8.58
C ALA A 68 1.84 -5.91 -9.12
N ASN A 69 0.53 -5.60 -9.20
CA ASN A 69 -0.52 -6.47 -9.73
C ASN A 69 -1.29 -5.84 -10.91
N LEU A 70 -0.82 -4.71 -11.46
CA LEU A 70 -1.52 -4.00 -12.55
C LEU A 70 -1.38 -4.66 -13.92
N ALA A 71 -0.28 -5.38 -14.14
CA ALA A 71 -0.03 -6.01 -15.44
C ALA A 71 -1.07 -7.09 -15.76
N LYS A 72 -1.37 -7.24 -17.05
CA LYS A 72 -2.41 -8.13 -17.55
C LYS A 72 -2.44 -9.50 -16.89
N GLY A 73 -3.64 -9.92 -16.47
CA GLY A 73 -3.94 -11.22 -15.87
C GLY A 73 -3.58 -11.34 -14.40
N ARG A 74 -3.06 -10.29 -13.74
CA ARG A 74 -2.67 -10.33 -12.32
C ARG A 74 -3.63 -9.60 -11.40
N LEU A 75 -4.42 -8.65 -11.91
CA LEU A 75 -5.29 -7.82 -11.09
C LEU A 75 -6.37 -8.66 -10.43
N ILE A 76 -7.14 -9.41 -11.22
CA ILE A 76 -8.26 -10.23 -10.73
C ILE A 76 -7.79 -11.30 -9.72
N PRO A 77 -6.74 -12.11 -9.99
CA PRO A 77 -6.21 -13.05 -9.00
C PRO A 77 -5.78 -12.37 -7.69
N SER A 78 -5.16 -11.19 -7.77
CA SER A 78 -4.76 -10.45 -6.56
C SER A 78 -5.96 -9.94 -5.76
N LEU A 79 -7.06 -9.57 -6.43
CA LEU A 79 -8.30 -9.18 -5.75
C LEU A 79 -8.96 -10.39 -5.08
N GLN A 80 -8.97 -11.56 -5.72
CA GLN A 80 -9.47 -12.79 -5.12
C GLN A 80 -8.67 -13.17 -3.86
N GLU A 81 -7.36 -12.94 -3.86
CA GLU A 81 -6.53 -13.10 -2.66
C GLU A 81 -6.95 -12.11 -1.55
N SER A 82 -7.18 -10.84 -1.88
CA SER A 82 -7.73 -9.84 -0.95
C SER A 82 -9.09 -10.28 -0.37
N LEU A 83 -10.00 -10.79 -1.20
CA LEU A 83 -11.31 -11.30 -0.78
C LEU A 83 -11.19 -12.47 0.21
N SER A 84 -10.28 -13.40 -0.08
CA SER A 84 -9.97 -14.52 0.84
C SER A 84 -9.45 -14.02 2.19
N LYS A 85 -8.50 -13.06 2.19
CA LYS A 85 -7.99 -12.44 3.42
C LYS A 85 -9.10 -11.70 4.19
N LEU A 86 -9.96 -10.97 3.48
CA LEU A 86 -11.08 -10.23 4.07
C LEU A 86 -12.25 -11.13 4.48
N GLN A 87 -12.21 -12.42 4.17
CA GLN A 87 -13.25 -13.40 4.48
C GLN A 87 -14.63 -12.99 3.92
N THR A 88 -14.66 -12.51 2.68
CA THR A 88 -15.90 -12.08 2.01
C THR A 88 -15.85 -12.34 0.51
N ASP A 89 -17.00 -12.58 -0.12
CA ASP A 89 -17.10 -12.86 -1.55
C ASP A 89 -16.99 -11.60 -2.43
N TYR A 90 -17.17 -10.41 -1.84
CA TYR A 90 -17.07 -9.14 -2.56
C TYR A 90 -16.59 -8.01 -1.65
N VAL A 91 -15.99 -6.98 -2.25
CA VAL A 91 -15.79 -5.67 -1.62
C VAL A 91 -16.72 -4.64 -2.23
N ASP A 92 -17.02 -3.57 -1.50
CA ASP A 92 -17.93 -2.52 -1.99
C ASP A 92 -17.21 -1.58 -2.96
N LEU A 93 -15.89 -1.44 -2.80
CA LEU A 93 -15.04 -0.63 -3.65
C LEU A 93 -13.65 -1.24 -3.81
N THR A 94 -13.18 -1.32 -5.06
CA THR A 94 -11.78 -1.64 -5.36
C THR A 94 -11.13 -0.46 -6.06
N LEU A 95 -9.98 -0.02 -5.54
CA LEU A 95 -9.22 1.09 -6.12
C LEU A 95 -7.92 0.60 -6.77
N ILE A 96 -7.49 1.26 -7.83
CA ILE A 96 -6.06 1.28 -8.19
C ILE A 96 -5.34 2.14 -7.15
N HIS A 97 -4.37 1.60 -6.40
CA HIS A 97 -3.77 2.31 -5.27
C HIS A 97 -2.86 3.47 -5.70
N TRP A 98 -2.05 3.24 -6.72
CA TRP A 98 -1.19 4.22 -7.35
C TRP A 98 -1.22 3.97 -8.85
N PRO A 99 -1.08 5.02 -9.69
CA PRO A 99 -0.86 4.82 -11.12
C PRO A 99 0.39 3.97 -11.36
N SER A 100 0.50 3.38 -12.56
CA SER A 100 1.67 2.57 -12.90
C SER A 100 2.94 3.43 -12.85
N PRO A 101 3.98 3.00 -12.11
CA PRO A 101 5.28 3.66 -12.10
C PRO A 101 5.83 3.84 -13.52
N ASN A 102 6.23 5.06 -13.87
CA ASN A 102 6.82 5.41 -15.16
C ASN A 102 6.03 4.87 -16.37
N ASP A 103 4.70 4.82 -16.27
CA ASP A 103 3.78 4.34 -17.32
C ASP A 103 4.10 2.91 -17.83
N GLN A 104 4.71 2.06 -16.99
CA GLN A 104 5.08 0.68 -17.34
C GLN A 104 3.89 -0.17 -17.80
N VAL A 105 2.72 0.02 -17.18
CA VAL A 105 1.44 -0.59 -17.54
C VAL A 105 0.47 0.53 -17.90
N PRO A 106 -0.09 0.55 -19.13
CA PRO A 106 -1.02 1.59 -19.55
C PRO A 106 -2.26 1.67 -18.66
N VAL A 107 -2.79 2.88 -18.44
CA VAL A 107 -4.00 3.10 -17.64
C VAL A 107 -5.19 2.28 -18.16
N ALA A 108 -5.35 2.25 -19.48
CA ALA A 108 -6.43 1.50 -20.12
C ALA A 108 -6.39 -0.02 -19.80
N GLU A 109 -5.21 -0.59 -19.61
CA GLU A 109 -5.06 -2.03 -19.35
C GLU A 109 -5.62 -2.40 -17.97
N PHE A 110 -5.12 -1.77 -16.91
CA PHE A 110 -5.55 -2.12 -15.56
C PHE A 110 -6.97 -1.62 -15.25
N MET A 111 -7.43 -0.53 -15.88
CA MET A 111 -8.81 -0.07 -15.71
C MET A 111 -9.80 -1.02 -16.38
N ALA A 112 -9.46 -1.58 -17.54
CA ALA A 112 -10.27 -2.60 -18.19
C ALA A 112 -10.40 -3.87 -17.32
N GLU A 113 -9.30 -4.34 -16.71
CA GLU A 113 -9.37 -5.50 -15.80
C GLU A 113 -10.15 -5.19 -14.52
N LEU A 114 -10.03 -3.97 -13.99
CA LEU A 114 -10.81 -3.56 -12.83
C LEU A 114 -12.31 -3.52 -13.14
N LEU A 115 -12.70 -3.08 -14.34
CA LEU A 115 -14.08 -3.14 -14.83
C LEU A 115 -14.56 -4.59 -15.00
N GLN A 116 -13.71 -5.49 -15.50
CA GLN A 116 -14.03 -6.92 -15.57
C GLN A 116 -14.23 -7.53 -14.17
N ALA A 117 -13.43 -7.14 -13.18
CA ALA A 117 -13.60 -7.58 -11.79
C ALA A 117 -14.97 -7.17 -11.22
N LYS A 118 -15.43 -5.95 -11.56
CA LYS A 118 -16.78 -5.46 -11.22
C LYS A 118 -17.86 -6.30 -11.89
N GLN A 119 -17.73 -6.58 -13.19
CA GLN A 119 -18.67 -7.42 -13.95
C GLN A 119 -18.74 -8.85 -13.41
N ALA A 120 -17.62 -9.38 -12.92
CA ALA A 120 -17.53 -10.68 -12.25
C ALA A 120 -18.11 -10.70 -10.82
N GLY A 121 -18.56 -9.56 -10.29
CA GLY A 121 -19.16 -9.45 -8.96
C GLY A 121 -18.17 -9.42 -7.79
N LEU A 122 -16.86 -9.41 -8.06
CA LEU A 122 -15.82 -9.36 -7.02
C LEU A 122 -15.79 -8.01 -6.29
N THR A 123 -16.29 -6.97 -6.95
CA THR A 123 -16.41 -5.62 -6.39
C THR A 123 -17.68 -4.94 -6.89
N ARG A 124 -18.33 -4.14 -6.02
CA ARG A 124 -19.56 -3.41 -6.41
C ARG A 124 -19.26 -2.14 -7.18
N GLN A 125 -18.18 -1.45 -6.81
CA GLN A 125 -17.74 -0.20 -7.41
C GLN A 125 -16.23 -0.23 -7.65
N ILE A 126 -15.78 0.56 -8.61
CA ILE A 126 -14.36 0.69 -8.93
C ILE A 126 -13.95 2.14 -8.83
N GLY A 127 -12.68 2.40 -8.58
CA GLY A 127 -12.15 3.74 -8.54
C GLY A 127 -10.65 3.76 -8.66
N ILE A 128 -10.10 4.94 -8.43
CA ILE A 128 -8.67 5.25 -8.58
C ILE A 128 -8.17 5.93 -7.30
N SER A 129 -6.86 5.95 -7.12
CA SER A 129 -6.21 6.65 -6.02
C SER A 129 -4.90 7.24 -6.49
N ASN A 130 -4.63 8.48 -6.07
CA ASN A 130 -3.43 9.23 -6.45
C ASN A 130 -3.34 9.57 -7.94
N PHE A 131 -4.46 9.69 -8.64
CA PHE A 131 -4.48 10.05 -10.06
C PHE A 131 -4.50 11.58 -10.23
N THR A 132 -3.66 12.08 -11.12
CA THR A 132 -3.64 13.48 -11.59
C THR A 132 -4.72 13.71 -12.66
N LEU A 133 -4.87 14.94 -13.15
CA LEU A 133 -5.84 15.27 -14.20
C LEU A 133 -5.67 14.39 -15.44
N ASP A 134 -4.45 14.29 -15.95
CA ASP A 134 -4.15 13.49 -17.15
C ASP A 134 -4.44 12.00 -16.94
N LEU A 135 -4.10 11.47 -15.77
CA LEU A 135 -4.37 10.07 -15.42
C LEU A 135 -5.87 9.82 -15.22
N MET A 136 -6.61 10.76 -14.63
CA MET A 136 -8.06 10.68 -14.54
C MET A 136 -8.70 10.69 -15.93
N GLN A 137 -8.24 11.57 -16.83
CA GLN A 137 -8.72 11.60 -18.21
C GLN A 137 -8.48 10.26 -18.91
N GLN A 138 -7.27 9.69 -18.80
CA GLN A 138 -6.98 8.36 -19.35
C GLN A 138 -7.88 7.25 -18.77
N ALA A 139 -8.18 7.31 -17.47
CA ALA A 139 -9.09 6.36 -16.85
C ALA A 139 -10.54 6.53 -17.36
N ILE A 140 -11.00 7.77 -17.52
CA ILE A 140 -12.31 8.10 -18.09
C ILE A 140 -12.39 7.60 -19.54
N ASP A 141 -11.37 7.83 -20.36
CA ASP A 141 -11.32 7.39 -21.75
C ASP A 141 -11.36 5.85 -21.85
N ALA A 142 -10.82 5.15 -20.85
CA ALA A 142 -10.77 3.69 -20.82
C ALA A 142 -12.09 3.03 -20.41
N VAL A 143 -12.81 3.57 -19.42
CA VAL A 143 -13.97 2.88 -18.81
C VAL A 143 -15.23 3.74 -18.62
N GLY A 144 -15.19 5.02 -19.00
CA GLY A 144 -16.26 5.98 -18.72
C GLY A 144 -16.16 6.58 -17.32
N ALA A 145 -16.55 7.86 -17.18
CA ALA A 145 -16.49 8.56 -15.90
C ALA A 145 -17.46 7.95 -14.87
N GLU A 146 -18.62 7.49 -15.32
CA GLU A 146 -19.66 6.84 -14.52
C GLU A 146 -19.22 5.49 -13.92
N ALA A 147 -18.17 4.87 -14.48
CA ALA A 147 -17.60 3.67 -13.90
C ALA A 147 -16.72 3.97 -12.67
N ILE A 148 -16.18 5.19 -12.56
CA ILE A 148 -15.20 5.59 -11.55
C ILE A 148 -15.93 6.26 -10.37
N ALA A 149 -16.07 5.53 -9.28
CA ALA A 149 -16.82 5.99 -8.11
C ALA A 149 -16.09 7.10 -7.32
N THR A 150 -14.75 7.04 -7.25
CA THR A 150 -13.95 8.02 -6.50
C THR A 150 -12.51 8.08 -7.01
N ASN A 151 -11.86 9.23 -6.80
CA ASN A 151 -10.41 9.35 -6.74
C ASN A 151 -9.99 9.60 -5.28
N GLN A 152 -9.35 8.60 -4.66
CA GLN A 152 -8.84 8.71 -3.30
C GLN A 152 -7.48 9.41 -3.29
N ILE A 153 -7.38 10.61 -2.72
CA ILE A 153 -6.19 11.47 -2.78
C ILE A 153 -5.79 12.03 -1.41
N GLU A 154 -4.52 12.42 -1.27
CA GLU A 154 -4.08 13.19 -0.11
C GLU A 154 -4.83 14.52 -0.12
N LEU A 155 -5.59 14.83 0.93
CA LEU A 155 -6.30 16.10 0.98
C LEU A 155 -6.40 16.56 2.43
N SER A 156 -5.86 17.73 2.75
CA SER A 156 -5.87 18.33 4.09
C SER A 156 -5.98 19.86 3.98
N PRO A 157 -6.14 20.60 5.09
CA PRO A 157 -6.10 22.07 5.06
C PRO A 157 -4.87 22.65 4.35
N TYR A 158 -3.73 21.94 4.45
CA TYR A 158 -2.45 22.34 3.87
C TYR A 158 -2.21 21.86 2.44
N LEU A 159 -3.04 20.93 1.94
CA LEU A 159 -3.02 20.41 0.57
C LEU A 159 -4.44 20.05 0.15
N GLN A 160 -5.16 20.98 -0.47
CA GLN A 160 -6.58 20.88 -0.78
C GLN A 160 -6.84 20.31 -2.19
N ASN A 161 -5.79 20.16 -3.01
CA ASN A 161 -5.84 19.55 -4.35
C ASN A 161 -6.99 20.09 -5.23
N ARG A 162 -7.20 21.41 -5.22
CA ARG A 162 -8.38 22.06 -5.81
C ARG A 162 -8.59 21.75 -7.29
N GLN A 163 -7.53 21.68 -8.09
CA GLN A 163 -7.64 21.35 -9.51
C GLN A 163 -8.12 19.92 -9.73
N VAL A 164 -7.57 18.95 -8.99
CA VAL A 164 -7.99 17.54 -9.04
C VAL A 164 -9.44 17.40 -8.57
N ALA A 165 -9.79 18.04 -7.45
CA ALA A 165 -11.15 18.00 -6.92
C ALA A 165 -12.19 18.66 -7.84
N ALA A 166 -11.84 19.78 -8.47
CA ALA A 166 -12.71 20.45 -9.44
C ALA A 166 -12.93 19.59 -10.70
N PHE A 167 -11.86 18.99 -11.24
CA PHE A 167 -11.94 18.08 -12.37
C PHE A 167 -12.79 16.85 -12.05
N ALA A 168 -12.54 16.20 -10.91
CA ALA A 168 -13.35 15.06 -10.47
C ALA A 168 -14.84 15.42 -10.35
N ARG A 169 -15.15 16.58 -9.75
CA ARG A 169 -16.53 17.09 -9.64
C ARG A 169 -17.18 17.33 -11.00
N GLN A 170 -16.45 17.91 -11.97
CA GLN A 170 -16.94 18.14 -13.33
C GLN A 170 -17.35 16.84 -14.02
N HIS A 171 -16.67 15.73 -13.72
CA HIS A 171 -16.96 14.40 -14.27
C HIS A 171 -17.86 13.53 -13.38
N GLY A 172 -18.39 14.07 -12.27
CA GLY A 172 -19.24 13.30 -11.34
C GLY A 172 -18.50 12.26 -10.52
N ILE A 173 -17.16 12.34 -10.44
CA ILE A 173 -16.30 11.43 -9.67
C ILE A 173 -16.14 12.00 -8.26
N ALA A 174 -16.43 11.19 -7.23
CA ALA A 174 -16.26 11.62 -5.84
C ALA A 174 -14.77 11.75 -5.47
N ILE A 175 -14.50 12.46 -4.37
CA ILE A 175 -13.17 12.49 -3.74
C ILE A 175 -13.25 11.81 -2.38
N THR A 176 -12.32 10.90 -2.14
CA THR A 176 -12.05 10.35 -0.81
C THR A 176 -10.71 10.89 -0.32
N SER A 177 -10.75 11.68 0.76
CA SER A 177 -9.58 12.29 1.38
C SER A 177 -8.89 11.28 2.32
N TYR A 178 -7.60 11.02 2.06
CA TYR A 178 -6.69 10.42 3.04
C TYR A 178 -5.72 11.47 3.60
N MET A 179 -5.11 11.17 4.76
CA MET A 179 -4.24 12.10 5.49
C MET A 179 -4.93 13.45 5.79
N THR A 180 -6.24 13.44 6.00
CA THR A 180 -7.06 14.66 6.23
C THR A 180 -6.53 15.52 7.38
N LEU A 181 -5.98 14.88 8.42
CA LEU A 181 -5.39 15.55 9.58
C LEU A 181 -3.92 15.96 9.38
N ALA A 182 -3.38 15.89 8.16
CA ALA A 182 -1.98 16.16 7.80
C ALA A 182 -0.98 15.46 8.74
N TYR A 183 -1.22 14.18 9.03
CA TYR A 183 -0.43 13.39 9.97
C TYR A 183 -0.31 14.02 11.38
N GLY A 184 -1.37 14.69 11.82
CA GLY A 184 -1.43 15.40 13.09
C GLY A 184 -0.88 16.82 13.06
N ARG A 185 -0.21 17.25 11.99
CA ARG A 185 0.33 18.62 11.88
C ARG A 185 -0.78 19.67 11.87
N ALA A 186 -1.91 19.38 11.21
CA ALA A 186 -3.04 20.30 11.15
C ALA A 186 -3.77 20.44 12.50
N LEU A 187 -3.62 19.46 13.40
CA LEU A 187 -4.22 19.52 14.74
C LEU A 187 -3.60 20.61 15.62
N GLN A 188 -2.42 21.10 15.27
CA GLN A 188 -1.65 22.10 16.01
C GLN A 188 -1.76 23.50 15.41
N ASP A 189 -2.51 23.68 14.32
CA ASP A 189 -2.68 24.99 13.69
C ASP A 189 -3.51 25.93 14.56
N GLU A 190 -3.00 27.14 14.80
CA GLU A 190 -3.68 28.12 15.66
C GLU A 190 -5.01 28.60 15.08
N THR A 191 -5.15 28.66 13.75
CA THR A 191 -6.42 29.00 13.10
C THR A 191 -7.45 27.90 13.37
N ILE A 192 -7.04 26.63 13.25
CA ILE A 192 -7.92 25.49 13.48
C ILE A 192 -8.28 25.36 14.96
N LYS A 193 -7.35 25.63 15.88
CA LYS A 193 -7.63 25.68 17.33
C LYS A 193 -8.66 26.75 17.66
N ALA A 194 -8.48 27.98 17.16
CA ALA A 194 -9.41 29.08 17.38
C ALA A 194 -10.82 28.76 16.83
N ILE A 195 -10.91 28.08 15.67
CA ILE A 195 -12.19 27.58 15.15
C ILE A 195 -12.77 26.53 16.09
N ALA A 196 -11.98 25.55 16.51
CA ALA A 196 -12.43 24.46 17.37
C ALA A 196 -13.00 24.95 18.72
N GLU A 197 -12.36 25.96 19.32
CA GLU A 197 -12.84 26.62 20.54
C GLU A 197 -14.23 27.25 20.36
N ARG A 198 -14.50 27.91 19.21
CA ARG A 198 -15.82 28.49 18.93
C ARG A 198 -16.95 27.47 18.91
N TYR A 199 -16.67 26.24 18.51
CA TYR A 199 -17.66 25.16 18.40
C TYR A 199 -17.64 24.20 19.59
N ASN A 200 -16.79 24.41 20.59
CA ASN A 200 -16.52 23.42 21.65
C ASN A 200 -16.22 22.02 21.05
N ALA A 201 -15.42 22.01 19.99
CA ALA A 201 -15.06 20.83 19.21
C ALA A 201 -13.56 20.55 19.32
N THR A 202 -13.12 19.37 18.89
CA THR A 202 -11.69 19.09 18.72
C THR A 202 -11.19 19.62 17.37
N THR A 203 -9.89 19.90 17.26
CA THR A 203 -9.28 20.31 15.97
C THR A 203 -9.46 19.23 14.90
N ALA A 204 -9.48 17.95 15.28
CA ALA A 204 -9.77 16.85 14.37
C ALA A 204 -11.20 16.92 13.83
N GLN A 205 -12.19 17.21 14.69
CA GLN A 205 -13.59 17.36 14.26
C GLN A 205 -13.75 18.51 13.27
N VAL A 206 -13.13 19.67 13.53
CA VAL A 206 -13.16 20.81 12.60
C VAL A 206 -12.59 20.44 11.23
N ILE A 207 -11.43 19.79 11.18
CA ILE A 207 -10.79 19.42 9.91
C ILE A 207 -11.63 18.40 9.13
N LEU A 208 -12.18 17.40 9.82
CA LEU A 208 -13.02 16.38 9.19
C LEU A 208 -14.33 16.99 8.68
N ALA A 209 -14.99 17.85 9.48
CA ALA A 209 -16.20 18.57 9.08
C ALA A 209 -15.95 19.47 7.87
N TRP A 210 -14.84 20.21 7.85
CA TRP A 210 -14.42 21.02 6.71
C TRP A 210 -14.34 20.19 5.42
N ALA A 211 -13.64 19.06 5.44
CA ALA A 211 -13.49 18.22 4.26
C ALA A 211 -14.85 17.65 3.80
N MET A 212 -15.69 17.21 4.74
CA MET A 212 -17.04 16.72 4.44
C MET A 212 -17.95 17.81 3.88
N GLN A 213 -17.90 19.03 4.40
CA GLN A 213 -18.69 20.17 3.93
C GLN A 213 -18.27 20.63 2.52
N LEU A 214 -17.04 20.34 2.09
CA LEU A 214 -16.61 20.49 0.68
C LEU A 214 -17.13 19.36 -0.24
N GLY A 215 -17.83 18.38 0.33
CA GLY A 215 -18.41 17.23 -0.39
C GLY A 215 -17.48 16.02 -0.49
N TYR A 216 -16.40 15.96 0.30
CA TYR A 216 -15.45 14.85 0.25
C TYR A 216 -15.81 13.76 1.28
N ALA A 217 -15.52 12.52 0.94
CA ALA A 217 -15.46 11.45 1.93
C ALA A 217 -14.14 11.53 2.71
N VAL A 218 -14.14 11.16 3.99
CA VAL A 218 -12.93 11.15 4.84
C VAL A 218 -12.74 9.79 5.52
N ILE A 219 -11.48 9.35 5.62
CA ILE A 219 -11.11 8.07 6.24
C ILE A 219 -10.03 8.24 7.32
N PRO A 220 -10.31 8.98 8.42
CA PRO A 220 -9.36 9.10 9.51
C PRO A 220 -8.98 7.73 10.09
N SER A 221 -7.77 7.64 10.64
CA SER A 221 -7.28 6.45 11.33
C SER A 221 -6.98 6.78 12.80
N SER A 222 -7.30 5.85 13.70
CA SER A 222 -6.84 5.94 15.09
C SER A 222 -6.75 4.58 15.76
N THR A 223 -5.81 4.46 16.69
CA THR A 223 -5.69 3.30 17.59
C THR A 223 -6.40 3.51 18.93
N LYS A 224 -6.79 4.75 19.24
CA LYS A 224 -7.48 5.09 20.49
C LYS A 224 -8.98 5.13 20.27
N ARG A 225 -9.73 4.40 21.10
CA ARG A 225 -11.21 4.37 21.05
C ARG A 225 -11.80 5.78 21.18
N ASP A 226 -11.29 6.58 22.12
CA ASP A 226 -11.80 7.95 22.36
C ASP A 226 -11.63 8.85 21.14
N ASN A 227 -10.53 8.70 20.40
CA ASN A 227 -10.34 9.45 19.15
C ASN A 227 -11.33 9.00 18.07
N LEU A 228 -11.59 7.69 17.96
CA LEU A 228 -12.61 7.17 17.02
C LEU A 228 -13.99 7.72 17.36
N ALA A 229 -14.38 7.69 18.64
CA ALA A 229 -15.65 8.22 19.10
C ALA A 229 -15.75 9.74 18.86
N SER A 230 -14.68 10.49 19.19
CA SER A 230 -14.61 11.93 18.94
C SER A 230 -14.71 12.27 17.45
N ASN A 231 -14.03 11.52 16.59
CA ASN A 231 -14.03 11.77 15.15
C ASN A 231 -15.43 11.58 14.52
N LEU A 232 -16.26 10.65 15.03
CA LEU A 232 -17.64 10.48 14.54
C LEU A 232 -18.51 11.72 14.71
N LEU A 233 -18.30 12.48 15.78
CA LEU A 233 -19.05 13.71 16.07
C LEU A 233 -18.78 14.82 15.04
N ALA A 234 -17.71 14.71 14.24
CA ALA A 234 -17.43 15.65 13.16
C ALA A 234 -18.56 15.70 12.12
N GLN A 235 -19.33 14.63 11.95
CA GLN A 235 -20.46 14.56 11.02
C GLN A 235 -21.63 15.48 11.42
N GLN A 236 -21.66 15.94 12.67
CA GLN A 236 -22.71 16.81 13.21
C GLN A 236 -22.29 18.28 13.22
N LEU A 237 -21.02 18.57 12.91
CA LEU A 237 -20.47 19.91 12.94
C LEU A 237 -20.65 20.59 11.58
N THR A 238 -21.25 21.78 11.59
CA THR A 238 -21.38 22.65 10.42
C THR A 238 -20.55 23.91 10.65
N LEU A 239 -19.57 24.15 9.78
CA LEU A 239 -18.71 25.33 9.84
C LEU A 239 -19.34 26.47 9.05
N ASN A 240 -19.26 27.70 9.56
CA ASN A 240 -19.74 28.87 8.82
C ASN A 240 -18.78 29.24 7.66
N GLU A 241 -19.22 30.14 6.79
CA GLU A 241 -18.45 30.57 5.61
C GLU A 241 -17.09 31.18 5.97
N GLN A 242 -17.02 31.93 7.08
CA GLN A 242 -15.77 32.54 7.54
C GLN A 242 -14.75 31.48 7.98
N ASP A 243 -15.18 30.46 8.71
CA ASP A 243 -14.33 29.35 9.13
C ASP A 243 -13.84 28.55 7.93
N MET A 244 -14.73 28.26 6.99
CA MET A 244 -14.39 27.58 5.73
C MET A 244 -13.36 28.39 4.93
N ALA A 245 -13.50 29.71 4.87
CA ALA A 245 -12.56 30.60 4.19
C ALA A 245 -11.21 30.68 4.92
N GLN A 246 -11.20 30.69 6.25
CA GLN A 246 -9.98 30.66 7.07
C GLN A 246 -9.18 29.38 6.82
N ILE A 247 -9.84 28.20 6.83
CA ILE A 247 -9.18 26.93 6.53
C ILE A 247 -8.73 26.90 5.06
N ALA A 248 -9.53 27.44 4.14
CA ALA A 248 -9.18 27.54 2.73
C ALA A 248 -7.86 28.32 2.50
N ALA A 249 -7.54 29.31 3.34
CA ALA A 249 -6.31 30.09 3.26
C ALA A 249 -5.06 29.36 3.76
N LEU A 250 -5.20 28.21 4.43
CA LEU A 250 -4.08 27.41 4.95
C LEU A 250 -3.35 26.59 3.87
N GLU A 251 -3.86 26.56 2.64
CA GLU A 251 -3.24 25.85 1.52
C GLU A 251 -1.81 26.33 1.28
N CYS A 252 -0.87 25.40 1.31
CA CYS A 252 0.57 25.67 1.17
C CYS A 252 1.30 24.58 0.37
N ASN A 253 0.55 23.78 -0.40
CA ASN A 253 1.04 22.62 -1.12
C ASN A 253 1.79 21.63 -0.21
N GLY A 254 1.28 21.43 1.00
CA GLY A 254 1.88 20.67 2.09
C GLY A 254 1.82 19.16 1.94
N ARG A 255 2.13 18.64 0.75
CA ARG A 255 2.11 17.21 0.41
C ARG A 255 3.09 16.42 1.28
N LEU A 256 2.58 15.35 1.90
CA LEU A 256 3.32 14.44 2.76
C LEU A 256 3.59 13.09 2.09
N VAL A 257 2.77 12.69 1.12
CA VAL A 257 2.87 11.41 0.43
C VAL A 257 3.24 11.62 -1.03
N SER A 258 4.54 11.46 -1.31
CA SER A 258 5.10 11.49 -2.66
C SER A 258 6.27 10.51 -2.76
N PRO A 259 6.02 9.19 -2.64
CA PRO A 259 7.08 8.18 -2.69
C PRO A 259 7.83 8.19 -4.03
N ASP A 260 9.16 8.14 -3.95
CA ASP A 260 10.02 8.12 -5.12
C ASP A 260 9.79 6.85 -5.96
N GLY A 261 9.73 7.01 -7.28
CA GLY A 261 9.47 5.91 -8.20
C GLY A 261 8.04 5.35 -8.18
N LEU A 262 7.13 5.88 -7.36
CA LEU A 262 5.71 5.49 -7.32
C LEU A 262 4.77 6.66 -7.61
N ALA A 263 5.05 7.83 -7.05
CA ALA A 263 4.19 8.99 -7.23
C ALA A 263 4.22 9.50 -8.68
N PRO A 264 3.07 9.89 -9.25
CA PRO A 264 3.06 10.56 -10.54
C PRO A 264 3.67 11.96 -10.41
N HIS A 265 3.94 12.59 -11.55
CA HIS A 265 4.22 14.02 -11.58
C HIS A 265 2.97 14.79 -11.18
N TRP A 266 2.93 15.28 -9.95
CA TRP A 266 1.77 16.00 -9.39
C TRP A 266 1.44 17.34 -10.08
N GLY A 267 2.31 17.84 -10.96
CA GLY A 267 2.21 19.18 -11.53
C GLY A 267 2.57 20.29 -10.53
N LEU A 268 2.51 21.54 -10.98
CA LEU A 268 2.68 22.71 -10.12
C LEU A 268 1.34 23.05 -9.45
N SER A 269 1.31 23.10 -8.12
CA SER A 269 0.15 23.62 -7.39
C SER A 269 0.17 25.15 -7.43
N LEU A 270 -0.80 25.72 -8.14
CA LEU A 270 -0.96 27.17 -8.31
C LEU A 270 -2.19 27.66 -7.53
N THR A 271 -2.15 28.92 -7.09
CA THR A 271 -3.34 29.63 -6.60
C THR A 271 -4.37 29.75 -7.72
N ALA A 272 -5.61 30.10 -7.36
CA ALA A 272 -6.65 30.45 -8.34
C ALA A 272 -6.21 31.55 -9.33
N ALA A 273 -5.22 32.38 -8.96
CA ALA A 273 -4.63 33.42 -9.79
C ALA A 273 -3.33 32.98 -10.50
N GLY A 274 -3.02 31.69 -10.57
CA GLY A 274 -1.86 31.15 -11.29
C GLY A 274 -0.50 31.39 -10.63
N ARG A 275 -0.45 31.80 -9.35
CA ARG A 275 0.81 32.04 -8.61
C ARG A 275 1.21 30.81 -7.80
N ARG A 276 2.50 30.63 -7.52
CA ARG A 276 2.95 29.57 -6.58
C ARG A 276 2.32 29.77 -5.20
N LEU A 277 1.92 28.67 -4.59
CA LEU A 277 1.45 28.67 -3.21
C LEU A 277 2.58 29.03 -2.24
N PRO A 278 2.26 29.68 -1.10
CA PRO A 278 3.23 29.96 -0.06
C PRO A 278 3.75 28.64 0.55
N ALA A 279 4.99 28.64 1.05
CA ALA A 279 5.51 27.50 1.80
C ALA A 279 4.74 27.33 3.11
N CYS A 280 4.56 26.09 3.57
CA CYS A 280 3.88 25.84 4.85
C CYS A 280 4.68 26.44 6.00
N THR A 281 4.17 27.54 6.58
CA THR A 281 4.79 28.28 7.68
C THR A 281 4.50 27.70 9.06
N SER A 282 3.70 26.62 9.16
CA SER A 282 3.45 25.97 10.44
C SER A 282 4.79 25.53 11.04
N GLY A 283 5.18 26.15 12.15
CA GLY A 283 6.46 26.01 12.85
C GLY A 283 6.79 24.60 13.38
N VAL A 284 6.08 23.59 12.91
CA VAL A 284 6.29 22.18 13.19
C VAL A 284 7.31 21.67 12.18
N ARG A 285 8.59 21.60 12.59
CA ARG A 285 9.64 20.90 11.83
C ARG A 285 9.12 19.52 11.46
N ALA A 286 9.13 19.21 10.17
CA ALA A 286 8.92 17.83 9.73
C ALA A 286 9.94 16.95 10.47
N GLY A 287 9.45 16.01 11.28
CA GLY A 287 10.28 14.87 11.67
C GLY A 287 10.84 14.21 10.40
N LYS A 288 12.03 13.60 10.51
CA LYS A 288 12.85 13.08 9.39
C LYS A 288 12.01 12.61 8.17
N PRO A 289 12.41 12.97 6.93
CA PRO A 289 11.66 12.70 5.71
C PRO A 289 11.18 11.24 5.61
N PHE A 290 9.91 11.09 5.23
CA PHE A 290 9.18 9.83 5.18
C PHE A 290 9.51 8.95 3.95
N ALA A 291 10.26 9.46 2.97
CA ALA A 291 10.69 8.72 1.78
C ALA A 291 11.33 7.35 2.14
N ASP A 292 12.18 7.33 3.18
CA ASP A 292 12.93 6.16 3.61
C ASP A 292 12.09 4.93 4.03
N LYS A 293 10.80 5.10 4.37
CA LYS A 293 9.94 3.99 4.86
C LYS A 293 9.06 3.37 3.79
N ILE A 294 8.62 4.14 2.79
CA ILE A 294 7.96 3.55 1.62
C ILE A 294 9.01 2.81 0.78
N ASP A 295 10.20 3.38 0.65
CA ASP A 295 11.31 2.74 -0.06
C ASP A 295 11.69 1.40 0.55
N LYS A 296 11.75 1.27 1.88
CA LYS A 296 12.08 -0.02 2.50
C LYS A 296 11.04 -1.12 2.27
N ALA A 297 9.76 -0.78 2.15
CA ALA A 297 8.71 -1.75 1.84
C ALA A 297 8.69 -2.08 0.34
N ALA A 298 8.80 -1.06 -0.53
CA ALA A 298 8.85 -1.24 -1.98
C ALA A 298 10.11 -2.02 -2.41
N GLN A 299 11.27 -1.69 -1.86
CA GLN A 299 12.55 -2.31 -2.15
C GLN A 299 12.65 -3.73 -1.59
N ALA A 300 12.02 -4.01 -0.44
CA ALA A 300 11.91 -5.38 0.06
C ALA A 300 11.04 -6.29 -0.83
N VAL A 301 10.07 -5.74 -1.58
CA VAL A 301 9.25 -6.50 -2.54
C VAL A 301 10.03 -6.76 -3.84
N THR A 302 10.83 -5.81 -4.32
CA THR A 302 11.72 -6.01 -5.48
C THR A 302 12.86 -6.97 -5.16
N ASP A 303 13.50 -6.84 -4.00
CA ASP A 303 14.63 -7.70 -3.60
C ASP A 303 14.21 -9.13 -3.26
N ARG A 304 12.96 -9.34 -2.82
CA ARG A 304 12.39 -10.70 -2.64
C ARG A 304 12.16 -11.43 -3.97
N THR A 305 12.19 -10.72 -5.09
CA THR A 305 11.97 -11.31 -6.42
C THR A 305 13.29 -11.52 -7.19
N VAL A 306 14.42 -10.94 -6.76
CA VAL A 306 15.73 -11.18 -7.39
C VAL A 306 16.85 -11.25 -6.35
N ALA A 307 17.07 -12.43 -5.79
CA ALA A 307 18.32 -12.75 -5.10
C ALA A 307 18.92 -14.03 -5.70
N VAL A 308 19.50 -13.92 -6.90
CA VAL A 308 20.38 -14.95 -7.45
C VAL A 308 21.81 -14.63 -7.01
N ILE A 309 22.25 -15.25 -5.91
CA ILE A 309 23.64 -15.13 -5.46
C ILE A 309 24.52 -16.02 -6.33
N TYR A 310 25.32 -15.43 -7.22
CA TYR A 310 26.42 -16.13 -7.89
C TYR A 310 27.61 -16.23 -6.95
N ARG A 311 27.97 -17.45 -6.53
CA ARG A 311 29.26 -17.72 -5.88
C ARG A 311 30.22 -18.29 -6.92
N VAL A 312 31.10 -17.45 -7.47
CA VAL A 312 32.15 -17.89 -8.40
C VAL A 312 33.23 -18.61 -7.59
N ASN A 313 33.32 -19.93 -7.73
CA ASN A 313 34.44 -20.72 -7.21
C ASN A 313 35.39 -21.00 -8.39
N ARG A 314 36.65 -20.54 -8.30
CA ARG A 314 37.58 -20.50 -9.45
C ARG A 314 38.05 -21.86 -9.99
N HIS A 315 37.60 -22.98 -9.43
CA HIS A 315 37.90 -24.29 -10.01
C HIS A 315 36.71 -25.24 -9.86
N ARG A 316 36.26 -25.78 -11.00
CA ARG A 316 35.22 -26.79 -11.26
C ARG A 316 33.86 -26.24 -11.74
N GLN A 317 33.50 -26.64 -12.97
CA GLN A 317 32.22 -26.43 -13.63
C GLN A 317 31.13 -27.29 -12.97
N ALA A 318 30.24 -26.68 -12.19
CA ALA A 318 28.88 -27.18 -11.91
C ALA A 318 28.06 -26.04 -11.29
N ALA A 319 26.94 -25.68 -11.91
CA ALA A 319 25.94 -24.80 -11.32
C ALA A 319 24.88 -25.66 -10.60
N ALA A 320 24.67 -25.43 -9.31
CA ALA A 320 23.55 -25.97 -8.57
C ALA A 320 22.67 -24.80 -8.09
N VAL A 321 21.37 -24.85 -8.42
CA VAL A 321 20.37 -23.92 -7.90
C VAL A 321 19.92 -24.43 -6.54
N CYS A 322 20.07 -23.63 -5.49
CA CYS A 322 19.62 -23.95 -4.15
C CYS A 322 18.70 -22.84 -3.66
N CYS A 323 17.40 -23.12 -3.51
CA CYS A 323 16.45 -22.20 -2.87
C CYS A 323 16.54 -22.39 -1.35
N CYS A 324 17.06 -21.39 -0.63
CA CYS A 324 17.00 -21.34 0.83
C CYS A 324 16.04 -20.21 1.27
N SER A 325 14.99 -20.58 2.00
CA SER A 325 14.16 -19.64 2.77
C SER A 325 14.92 -19.17 4.01
N ILE A 326 15.17 -17.86 4.14
CA ILE A 326 15.80 -17.29 5.33
C ILE A 326 14.72 -16.96 6.37
N GLY A 327 14.67 -17.73 7.45
CA GLY A 327 13.94 -17.37 8.67
C GLY A 327 14.74 -16.35 9.48
N THR A 328 14.11 -15.24 9.86
CA THR A 328 14.74 -14.13 10.60
C THR A 328 14.96 -14.47 12.07
N ARG A 329 16.22 -14.40 12.55
CA ARG A 329 16.56 -14.27 13.98
C ARG A 329 16.48 -12.79 14.39
N SER A 330 15.81 -12.52 15.50
CA SER A 330 15.66 -11.22 16.17
C SER A 330 16.99 -10.68 16.74
N PRO A 331 17.25 -9.36 16.77
CA PRO A 331 18.44 -8.80 17.39
C PRO A 331 18.24 -8.57 18.90
N ARG A 332 19.12 -9.15 19.72
CA ARG A 332 19.20 -8.93 21.16
C ARG A 332 19.91 -7.61 21.49
N LEU A 333 19.35 -6.92 22.49
CA LEU A 333 19.84 -5.72 23.15
C LEU A 333 21.11 -5.98 24.01
N THR A 334 22.07 -5.07 23.88
CA THR A 334 23.04 -4.50 24.86
C THR A 334 23.63 -5.34 26.02
N SER A 335 24.97 -5.35 26.06
CA SER A 335 25.93 -5.68 27.15
C SER A 335 25.69 -4.89 28.45
N SER A 336 25.93 -5.36 29.70
CA SER A 336 27.14 -5.84 30.40
C SER A 336 26.75 -6.30 31.84
N PRO A 337 27.67 -6.62 32.79
CA PRO A 337 28.70 -7.68 32.86
C PRO A 337 28.50 -8.60 34.10
N ILE A 338 29.14 -9.79 34.18
CA ILE A 338 29.58 -10.44 35.46
C ILE A 338 30.65 -11.51 35.15
N MET A 339 31.62 -11.60 36.07
CA MET A 339 32.90 -12.32 36.06
C MET A 339 32.85 -13.86 36.04
N LYS A 340 33.93 -14.40 35.45
CA LYS A 340 34.82 -15.54 35.83
C LYS A 340 34.29 -16.99 35.97
N SER A 341 34.97 -17.80 35.15
CA SER A 341 35.69 -19.07 35.43
C SER A 341 34.97 -20.43 35.48
N ASP A 342 35.54 -21.31 34.66
CA ASP A 342 35.75 -22.76 34.80
C ASP A 342 34.58 -23.72 34.56
N LYS A 343 34.58 -24.42 33.41
CA LYS A 343 35.14 -25.79 33.32
C LYS A 343 35.01 -26.40 31.90
N GLN A 344 36.15 -26.93 31.46
CA GLN A 344 36.36 -28.14 30.63
C GLN A 344 35.89 -28.16 29.17
N ALA A 345 36.88 -28.03 28.28
CA ALA A 345 36.85 -28.54 26.92
C ALA A 345 37.29 -30.02 26.90
N ILE A 346 36.56 -30.86 26.15
CA ILE A 346 37.02 -32.16 25.64
C ILE A 346 36.76 -32.15 24.11
N PRO A 347 37.75 -32.46 23.26
CA PRO A 347 37.61 -32.36 21.81
C PRO A 347 37.25 -33.70 21.14
N LEU A 348 36.87 -33.59 19.85
CA LEU A 348 36.77 -34.61 18.78
C LEU A 348 35.34 -35.11 18.46
N PRO A 349 35.09 -35.63 17.25
CA PRO A 349 35.37 -35.09 15.92
C PRO A 349 34.11 -35.05 15.02
N CYS A 350 34.07 -34.19 14.01
CA CYS A 350 32.98 -34.16 13.02
C CYS A 350 32.96 -35.43 12.17
N ARG A 351 31.94 -36.27 12.33
CA ARG A 351 31.55 -37.30 11.35
C ARG A 351 30.04 -37.25 11.07
N HIS A 352 29.76 -37.07 9.78
CA HIS A 352 28.60 -37.55 9.01
C HIS A 352 27.30 -36.73 8.89
N ARG A 353 27.05 -36.37 7.61
CA ARG A 353 25.84 -36.58 6.79
C ARG A 353 24.51 -36.04 7.34
N TRP A 354 24.05 -34.94 6.75
CA TRP A 354 22.63 -34.60 6.73
C TRP A 354 21.98 -35.10 5.45
N ARG A 355 20.93 -35.92 5.61
CA ARG A 355 20.02 -36.42 4.57
C ARG A 355 19.05 -35.31 4.18
N CYS A 356 18.79 -35.16 2.88
CA CYS A 356 17.61 -34.47 2.39
C CYS A 356 16.37 -35.32 2.67
N VAL A 357 15.36 -34.76 3.33
CA VAL A 357 14.03 -35.36 3.48
C VAL A 357 13.11 -34.66 2.50
N SER A 358 12.60 -35.40 1.51
CA SER A 358 11.50 -34.99 0.64
C SER A 358 10.18 -35.42 1.28
N PRO A 359 9.07 -34.66 1.15
CA PRO A 359 7.80 -35.05 1.73
C PRO A 359 7.20 -36.22 0.93
N ALA A 360 7.04 -37.35 1.59
CA ALA A 360 6.25 -38.46 1.06
C ALA A 360 4.76 -38.17 1.25
N ILE A 361 4.04 -38.15 0.13
CA ILE A 361 2.61 -38.44 0.08
C ILE A 361 2.45 -39.89 0.55
N ALA A 362 1.81 -40.10 1.70
CA ALA A 362 1.44 -41.41 2.19
C ALA A 362 -0.02 -41.70 1.81
N GLY A 363 -0.20 -42.53 0.79
CA GLY A 363 -1.48 -43.12 0.39
C GLY A 363 -1.26 -44.36 -0.48
N GLN A 364 -1.41 -45.54 0.13
CA GLN A 364 -1.69 -46.84 -0.49
C GLN A 364 -0.60 -47.62 -1.26
N ARG A 365 -0.01 -48.57 -0.53
CA ARG A 365 0.19 -50.02 -0.80
C ARG A 365 0.31 -50.58 -2.24
N ARG A 366 1.43 -51.33 -2.37
CA ARG A 366 1.64 -52.69 -2.95
C ARG A 366 1.90 -52.87 -4.45
N GLY A 367 3.11 -53.34 -4.76
CA GLY A 367 3.33 -54.51 -5.64
C GLY A 367 4.37 -54.34 -6.78
N GLY A 368 5.41 -55.19 -6.79
CA GLY A 368 6.02 -55.72 -8.03
C GLY A 368 7.40 -55.19 -8.49
N PHE A 369 8.40 -56.08 -8.52
CA PHE A 369 9.73 -56.01 -9.17
C PHE A 369 9.68 -55.82 -10.72
N PRO A 370 10.81 -55.72 -11.49
CA PRO A 370 12.23 -55.46 -11.15
C PRO A 370 12.87 -54.28 -11.95
N LEU A 371 14.12 -53.97 -11.60
CA LEU A 371 15.03 -53.05 -12.30
C LEU A 371 15.28 -53.45 -13.78
N ALA A 372 15.17 -52.47 -14.67
CA ALA A 372 15.83 -52.45 -15.98
C ALA A 372 16.51 -51.08 -16.17
N THR A 373 17.83 -51.09 -16.30
CA THR A 373 18.64 -49.96 -16.77
C THR A 373 18.40 -49.73 -18.26
N VAL A 374 18.04 -48.49 -18.64
CA VAL A 374 18.08 -48.02 -20.04
C VAL A 374 18.69 -46.61 -20.05
N GLY A 375 19.54 -46.39 -21.06
CA GLY A 375 20.55 -45.35 -21.17
C GLY A 375 20.05 -43.90 -21.26
N ALA A 376 21.00 -43.00 -21.01
CA ALA A 376 20.86 -41.56 -21.14
C ALA A 376 20.47 -41.15 -22.57
N GLY A 377 19.36 -40.41 -22.70
CA GLY A 377 18.88 -39.79 -23.93
C GLY A 377 18.42 -38.35 -23.67
N GLN A 378 18.86 -37.44 -24.54
CA GLN A 378 18.84 -35.98 -24.49
C GLN A 378 17.45 -35.32 -24.38
N TRP A 379 17.38 -34.17 -23.69
CA TRP A 379 16.39 -33.10 -23.90
C TRP A 379 17.12 -31.74 -24.12
N PRO A 380 16.55 -30.77 -24.87
CA PRO A 380 17.33 -29.82 -25.68
C PRO A 380 17.76 -28.54 -24.94
N ALA A 381 19.04 -28.18 -25.08
CA ALA A 381 19.73 -27.03 -24.47
C ALA A 381 19.36 -25.64 -25.03
N ILE A 382 18.22 -25.48 -25.72
CA ILE A 382 17.92 -24.27 -26.50
C ILE A 382 17.19 -23.19 -25.66
N GLN A 383 16.38 -23.56 -24.66
CA GLN A 383 15.68 -22.57 -23.82
C GLN A 383 16.55 -21.92 -22.74
N CYS A 384 17.59 -22.59 -22.24
CA CYS A 384 18.48 -21.98 -21.24
C CYS A 384 19.42 -20.93 -21.84
N ARG A 385 19.81 -21.04 -23.12
CA ARG A 385 20.74 -20.11 -23.74
C ARG A 385 20.12 -18.72 -23.98
N GLN A 386 18.86 -18.69 -24.39
CA GLN A 386 18.14 -17.43 -24.66
C GLN A 386 17.90 -16.61 -23.38
N ILE A 387 17.61 -17.26 -22.24
CA ILE A 387 17.43 -16.57 -20.96
C ILE A 387 18.78 -16.03 -20.42
N VAL A 388 19.88 -16.75 -20.65
CA VAL A 388 21.22 -16.31 -20.22
C VAL A 388 21.75 -15.18 -21.10
N GLU A 389 21.52 -15.23 -22.41
CA GLU A 389 21.96 -14.20 -23.35
C GLU A 389 21.18 -12.88 -23.19
N ALA A 390 19.87 -12.93 -22.92
CA ALA A 390 19.06 -11.75 -22.65
C ALA A 390 19.51 -11.00 -21.38
N ASN A 391 19.88 -11.73 -20.32
CA ASN A 391 20.39 -11.15 -19.08
C ASN A 391 21.84 -10.63 -19.22
N ALA A 392 22.68 -11.29 -20.02
CA ALA A 392 24.04 -10.83 -20.28
C ALA A 392 24.11 -9.55 -21.15
N ALA A 393 23.14 -9.35 -22.05
CA ALA A 393 23.00 -8.12 -22.83
C ALA A 393 22.57 -6.93 -21.96
N MET A 394 21.64 -7.16 -21.03
CA MET A 394 21.17 -6.15 -20.06
C MET A 394 22.30 -5.71 -19.12
N LEU A 395 23.12 -6.67 -18.65
CA LEU A 395 24.27 -6.39 -17.79
C LEU A 395 25.39 -5.61 -18.53
N ARG A 396 25.60 -5.88 -19.83
CA ARG A 396 26.58 -5.13 -20.65
C ARG A 396 26.15 -3.68 -20.89
N GLN A 397 24.86 -3.42 -21.11
CA GLN A 397 24.34 -2.05 -21.20
C GLN A 397 24.49 -1.28 -19.88
N PHE A 398 24.37 -1.96 -18.74
CA PHE A 398 24.52 -1.36 -17.42
C PHE A 398 25.97 -1.01 -17.10
N LEU A 399 26.92 -1.87 -17.43
CA LEU A 399 28.35 -1.67 -17.17
C LEU A 399 29.01 -0.63 -18.11
N HIS A 400 28.44 -0.36 -19.28
CA HIS A 400 28.99 0.64 -20.21
C HIS A 400 28.70 2.10 -19.81
N ARG A 401 27.76 2.33 -18.87
CA ARG A 401 27.36 3.67 -18.38
C ARG A 401 28.19 4.18 -17.20
N LEU A 402 29.01 3.33 -16.58
CA LEU A 402 29.92 3.72 -15.48
C LEU A 402 31.33 3.93 -16.02
N ARG A 403 31.53 4.97 -16.85
CA ARG A 403 32.87 5.51 -17.12
C ARG A 403 33.19 6.60 -16.10
N CYS A 404 33.76 6.21 -14.97
CA CYS A 404 34.48 7.13 -14.10
C CYS A 404 35.98 7.03 -14.42
N THR A 405 36.50 8.15 -14.89
CA THR A 405 37.92 8.41 -15.20
C THR A 405 38.74 8.30 -13.91
N VAL A 406 39.83 7.53 -13.95
CA VAL A 406 40.86 7.55 -12.90
C VAL A 406 41.87 8.64 -13.27
N LEU A 407 42.05 9.61 -12.38
CA LEU A 407 43.16 10.57 -12.40
C LEU A 407 44.21 10.13 -11.37
N PRO A 408 45.50 10.47 -11.59
CA PRO A 408 46.65 9.57 -11.50
C PRO A 408 46.96 8.97 -10.13
#